data_AF-A0A951TQ08-F1
#
_entry.id   AF-A0A951TQ08-F1
#
_cell.length_a   1.000
_cell.length_b   1.000
_cell.length_c   1.000
_cell.angle_alpha   90.00
_cell.angle_beta   90.00
_cell.angle_gamma   90.00
#
_symmetry.space_group_name_H-M   'P 1'
#
loop_
_entity.id
_entity.type
_entity.pdbx_description
1 polymer ?
#
loop_
_entity_poly.entity_id
_entity_poly.type
_entity_poly.pdbx_seq_one_letter_code
_entity_poly.pdbx_strand_id
1 'polypeptide(L)'
;MVATDHDEDSFFVRHAYFLGADPYQRLKKALKAEIDPEAWETLNSATSRPFAHPSTGKIAIKVVNHYGDELLTVLDLPTPPTG
;
A
#
# COMPACT_ATOMS: atom_id res chain seq x y z
N MET A 1 5.41 -1.66 -26.46
CA MET A 1 5.82 -0.29 -26.07
C MET A 1 4.55 0.46 -25.73
N VAL A 2 4.18 0.43 -24.45
CA VAL A 2 3.14 1.31 -23.91
C VAL A 2 3.91 2.30 -23.06
N ALA A 3 3.97 3.53 -23.53
CA ALA A 3 4.46 4.64 -22.75
C ALA A 3 3.45 4.87 -21.64
N THR A 4 3.74 4.38 -20.45
CA THR A 4 3.03 4.80 -19.24
C THR A 4 3.62 6.13 -18.83
N ASP A 5 3.27 7.17 -19.60
CA ASP A 5 3.31 8.55 -19.14
C ASP A 5 2.25 8.64 -18.05
N HIS A 6 2.70 8.53 -16.81
CA HIS A 6 1.83 8.45 -15.65
C HIS A 6 1.67 9.86 -15.10
N ASP A 7 0.52 10.44 -15.40
CA ASP A 7 0.02 11.69 -14.86
C ASP A 7 -0.04 11.61 -13.32
N GLU A 8 0.51 12.62 -12.66
CA GLU A 8 0.78 12.69 -11.21
C GLU A 8 -0.50 12.64 -10.33
N ASP A 9 -1.67 12.42 -10.93
CA ASP A 9 -3.00 12.36 -10.30
C ASP A 9 -3.40 10.92 -9.86
N SER A 10 -2.69 9.89 -10.33
CA SER A 10 -3.03 8.49 -10.03
C SER A 10 -1.98 7.82 -9.13
N PHE A 11 -2.38 7.23 -8.02
CA PHE A 11 -1.50 6.36 -7.23
C PHE A 11 -1.90 4.90 -7.45
N PHE A 12 -0.98 4.09 -7.97
CA PHE A 12 -1.17 2.64 -7.96
C PHE A 12 -0.84 2.11 -6.57
N VAL A 13 -1.86 1.67 -5.85
CA VAL A 13 -1.68 0.97 -4.57
C VAL A 13 -0.95 -0.33 -4.84
N ARG A 14 0.33 -0.40 -4.46
CA ARG A 14 1.12 -1.63 -4.54
C ARG A 14 0.79 -2.57 -3.39
N HIS A 15 0.68 -2.02 -2.18
CA HIS A 15 0.35 -2.77 -0.98
C HIS A 15 -0.58 -1.94 -0.09
N ALA A 16 -1.53 -2.60 0.55
CA ALA A 16 -2.40 -2.02 1.57
C ALA A 16 -2.33 -2.89 2.82
N TYR A 17 -2.24 -2.25 3.99
CA TYR A 17 -2.15 -2.94 5.26
C TYR A 17 -3.22 -2.39 6.21
N PHE A 18 -3.87 -3.28 6.96
CA PHE A 18 -4.94 -2.93 7.87
C PHE A 18 -4.56 -3.39 9.28
N LEU A 19 -4.30 -2.43 10.16
CA LEU A 19 -3.94 -2.66 11.56
C LEU A 19 -5.04 -2.08 12.46
N GLY A 20 -5.33 -2.74 13.59
CA GLY A 20 -6.27 -2.23 14.60
C GLY A 20 -7.36 -3.23 15.00
N ALA A 21 -8.45 -2.72 15.59
CA ALA A 21 -9.55 -3.56 16.08
C ALA A 21 -10.50 -3.98 14.95
N ASP A 22 -10.61 -5.29 14.76
CA ASP A 22 -11.47 -5.99 13.80
C ASP A 22 -11.41 -5.49 12.33
N PRO A 23 -10.22 -5.34 11.72
CA PRO A 23 -10.09 -4.87 10.35
C PRO A 23 -10.63 -5.90 9.33
N TYR A 24 -10.71 -7.18 9.70
CA TYR A 24 -11.24 -8.26 8.84
C TYR A 24 -12.73 -8.06 8.52
N GLN A 25 -13.56 -7.88 9.54
CA GLN A 25 -15.01 -7.70 9.36
C GLN A 25 -15.32 -6.42 8.59
N ARG A 26 -14.57 -5.34 8.84
CA ARG A 26 -14.73 -4.07 8.12
C ARG A 26 -14.38 -4.21 6.64
N LEU A 27 -13.26 -4.88 6.32
CA LEU A 27 -12.83 -5.09 4.94
C LEU A 27 -13.77 -6.05 4.19
N LYS A 28 -14.18 -7.15 4.83
CA LYS A 28 -15.17 -8.10 4.30
C LYS A 28 -16.49 -7.39 3.95
N LYS A 29 -16.98 -6.53 4.85
CA LYS A 29 -18.20 -5.74 4.63
C LYS A 29 -18.04 -4.73 3.49
N ALA A 30 -16.89 -4.06 3.40
CA ALA A 30 -16.61 -3.09 2.35
C ALA A 30 -16.53 -3.75 0.96
N LEU A 31 -15.86 -4.90 0.85
CA LEU A 31 -15.70 -5.64 -0.40
C LEU A 31 -16.92 -6.50 -0.75
N LYS A 32 -17.82 -6.75 0.22
CA LYS A 32 -18.95 -7.69 0.09
C LYS A 32 -18.52 -9.09 -0.39
N ALA A 33 -17.32 -9.52 0.00
CA ALA A 33 -16.72 -10.77 -0.40
C ALA A 33 -15.98 -11.41 0.78
N GLU A 34 -15.90 -12.73 0.80
CA GLU A 34 -15.00 -13.43 1.71
C GLU A 34 -13.55 -13.09 1.35
N ILE A 35 -12.75 -12.82 2.38
CA ILE A 35 -11.32 -12.58 2.21
C ILE A 35 -10.62 -13.90 2.47
N ASP A 36 -9.85 -14.34 1.47
CA ASP A 36 -8.99 -15.50 1.59
C ASP A 36 -8.05 -15.37 2.82
N PRO A 37 -7.94 -16.41 3.68
CA PRO A 37 -7.13 -16.34 4.89
C PRO A 37 -5.66 -16.04 4.65
N GLU A 38 -5.07 -16.59 3.58
CA GLU A 38 -3.67 -16.36 3.21
C GLU A 38 -3.47 -14.90 2.74
N ALA A 39 -4.41 -14.39 1.93
CA ALA A 39 -4.43 -12.97 1.58
C ALA A 39 -4.56 -12.09 2.83
N TRP A 40 -5.42 -12.45 3.78
CA TRP A 40 -5.63 -11.69 5.01
C TRP A 40 -4.39 -11.60 5.90
N GLU A 41 -3.68 -12.72 6.10
CA GLU A 41 -2.42 -12.72 6.87
C GLU A 41 -1.42 -11.69 6.34
N THR A 42 -1.45 -11.45 5.03
CA THR A 42 -0.52 -10.51 4.42
C THR A 42 -0.99 -9.05 4.46
N LEU A 43 -2.30 -8.82 4.57
CA LEU A 43 -2.90 -7.49 4.73
C LEU A 43 -2.86 -7.04 6.19
N ASN A 44 -2.93 -7.95 7.15
CA ASN A 44 -2.86 -7.67 8.59
C ASN A 44 -1.42 -7.75 9.12
N SER A 45 -0.50 -7.01 8.50
CA SER A 45 0.93 -6.99 8.87
C SER A 45 1.46 -5.57 8.98
N ALA A 46 2.39 -5.34 9.91
CA ALA A 46 3.14 -4.10 10.02
C ALA A 46 4.39 -4.08 9.13
N THR A 47 4.74 -5.20 8.50
CA THR A 47 5.91 -5.35 7.65
C THR A 47 5.47 -5.45 6.19
N SER A 48 6.05 -4.60 5.34
CA SER A 48 5.77 -4.65 3.91
C SER A 48 6.40 -5.88 3.25
N ARG A 49 5.72 -6.44 2.23
CA ARG A 49 6.35 -7.42 1.34
C ARG A 49 7.49 -6.75 0.55
N PRO A 50 8.55 -7.48 0.17
CA PRO A 50 9.58 -6.94 -0.72
C PRO A 50 8.96 -6.38 -2.00
N PHE A 51 9.42 -5.21 -2.44
CA PHE A 51 8.98 -4.59 -3.69
C PHE A 51 10.20 -4.11 -4.48
N ALA A 52 10.06 -4.10 -5.81
CA ALA A 52 11.10 -3.55 -6.68
C ALA A 52 11.32 -2.07 -6.38
N HIS A 53 12.60 -1.67 -6.30
CA HIS A 53 12.98 -0.28 -6.11
C HIS A 53 12.35 0.58 -7.23
N PRO A 54 11.55 1.61 -6.88
CA PRO A 54 10.88 2.43 -7.87
C PRO A 54 11.91 3.27 -8.64
N SER A 55 11.75 3.37 -9.96
CA SER A 55 12.63 4.14 -10.83
C SER A 55 12.71 5.63 -10.46
N THR A 56 11.67 6.18 -9.83
CA THR A 56 11.61 7.55 -9.34
C THR A 56 12.43 7.77 -8.06
N GLY A 57 12.86 6.70 -7.38
CA GLY A 57 13.53 6.76 -6.10
C GLY A 57 12.64 7.27 -4.96
N LYS A 58 11.32 7.33 -5.14
CA LYS A 58 10.38 7.83 -4.13
C LYS A 58 9.26 6.84 -3.87
N ILE A 59 8.75 6.82 -2.63
CA ILE A 59 7.53 6.10 -2.26
C ILE A 59 6.55 7.03 -1.56
N ALA A 60 5.28 6.93 -1.91
CA ALA A 60 4.19 7.58 -1.17
C ALA A 60 3.58 6.59 -0.18
N ILE A 61 3.39 7.02 1.05
CA ILE A 61 2.78 6.27 2.13
C ILE A 61 1.53 7.04 2.57
N LYS A 62 0.36 6.42 2.38
CA LYS A 62 -0.91 6.94 2.88
C LYS A 62 -1.34 6.11 4.08
N VAL A 63 -1.53 6.76 5.23
CA VAL A 63 -2.04 6.16 6.47
C VAL A 63 -3.40 6.78 6.74
N VAL A 64 -4.41 5.93 6.95
CA VAL A 64 -5.75 6.39 7.35
C VAL A 64 -6.10 5.70 8.66
N ASN A 65 -6.41 6.47 9.70
CA ASN A 65 -6.78 5.91 11.00
C ASN A 65 -8.29 5.58 11.06
N HIS A 66 -8.74 4.99 12.17
CA HIS A 66 -10.14 4.61 12.34
C HIS A 66 -11.11 5.78 12.56
N TYR A 67 -10.61 6.98 12.87
CA TYR A 67 -11.39 8.22 12.91
C TYR A 67 -11.59 8.85 11.53
N GLY A 68 -10.87 8.34 10.51
CA GLY A 68 -10.90 8.89 9.15
C GLY A 68 -9.84 9.97 8.91
N ASP A 69 -8.93 10.20 9.87
CA ASP A 69 -7.80 11.09 9.63
C ASP A 69 -6.84 10.45 8.64
N GLU A 70 -6.40 11.24 7.66
CA GLU A 70 -5.47 10.82 6.63
C GLU A 70 -4.12 11.52 6.82
N LEU A 71 -3.04 10.74 6.71
CA LEU A 71 -1.66 11.21 6.60
C LEU A 71 -1.09 10.71 5.28
N LEU A 72 -0.53 11.60 4.47
CA LEU A 72 0.20 11.27 3.26
C LEU A 72 1.63 11.78 3.39
N THR A 73 2.60 10.88 3.26
CA THR A 73 4.03 11.21 3.30
C THR A 73 4.73 10.62 2.10
N VAL A 74 5.62 11.38 1.48
CA VAL A 74 6.53 10.88 0.44
C VAL A 74 7.92 10.70 1.05
N LEU A 75 8.50 9.52 0.90
CA LEU A 75 9.87 9.21 1.32
C LEU A 75 10.77 9.07 0.10
N ASP A 76 11.95 9.67 0.20
CA ASP A 76 13.07 9.41 -0.70
C ASP A 76 13.75 8.09 -0.30
N LEU A 77 13.90 7.20 -1.27
CA LEU A 77 14.65 5.97 -1.12
C LEU A 77 16.11 6.20 -1.50
N PRO A 78 17.05 5.52 -0.82
CA PRO A 78 18.45 5.56 -1.21
C PRO A 78 18.60 5.02 -2.64
N THR A 79 19.51 5.62 -3.42
CA THR A 79 19.86 5.13 -4.75
C THR A 79 20.32 3.68 -4.62
N PRO A 80 19.76 2.74 -5.41
CA PRO A 80 20.20 1.35 -5.35
C PRO A 80 21.67 1.28 -5.78
N PRO A 81 22.49 0.41 -5.15
CA PRO A 81 23.90 0.30 -5.53
C PRO A 81 23.99 -0.10 -6.99
N THR A 82 24.73 0.67 -7.78
CA THR A 82 25.07 0.33 -9.16
C THR A 82 25.93 -0.93 -9.11
N GLY A 83 25.37 -2.06 -9.55
CA GLY A 83 26.12 -3.28 -9.79
C GLY A 83 27.00 -3.18 -11.01
#